data_AF-A0A956GT97-F1
#
_entry.id   AF-A0A956GT97-F1
#
_cell.length_a   1.000
_cell.length_b   1.000
_cell.length_c   1.000
_cell.angle_alpha   90.00
_cell.angle_beta   90.00
_cell.angle_gamma   90.00
#
_symmetry.space_group_name_H-M   'P 1'
#
loop_
_entity.id
_entity.type
_entity.pdbx_description
1 polymer ?
#
loop_
_entity_poly.entity_id
_entity_poly.type
_entity_poly.pdbx_seq_one_letter_code
_entity_poly.pdbx_strand_id
1 'polypeptide(L)' 'DDDDGLAGEVAPELSSDTSLKDIVRAETERIERDLIARALSETGGNVTQAAKLLKISRKSLQMKMKELGLRDPEPGT' A
#
# COMPACT_ATOMS: atom_id res chain seq x y z
N ASP A 1 -30.08 -23.59 7.12
CA ASP A 1 -29.33 -22.65 7.96
C ASP A 1 -28.09 -22.23 7.20
N ASP A 2 -28.23 -21.13 6.46
CA ASP A 2 -27.12 -20.44 5.84
C ASP A 2 -26.52 -19.48 6.88
N ASP A 3 -25.29 -19.69 7.30
CA ASP A 3 -24.54 -18.75 8.12
C ASP A 3 -24.02 -17.60 7.25
N ASP A 4 -24.92 -16.63 7.05
CA ASP A 4 -24.61 -15.25 6.69
C ASP A 4 -23.79 -14.63 7.83
N GLY A 5 -22.46 -14.65 7.69
CA GLY A 5 -21.52 -14.31 8.76
C GLY A 5 -20.36 -13.47 8.31
N LEU A 6 -20.64 -12.18 8.05
CA LEU A 6 -19.73 -11.03 8.09
C LEU A 6 -18.22 -11.33 7.98
N ALA A 7 -17.67 -11.18 6.78
CA ALA A 7 -16.24 -10.96 6.60
C ALA A 7 -15.88 -9.60 7.24
N GLY A 8 -15.63 -9.62 8.55
CA GLY A 8 -15.29 -8.47 9.35
C GLY A 8 -14.04 -7.79 8.81
N GLU A 9 -14.20 -6.51 8.50
CA GLU A 9 -13.11 -5.56 8.39
C GLU A 9 -12.35 -5.60 9.72
N VAL A 10 -11.19 -6.25 9.75
CA VAL A 10 -10.38 -6.36 10.97
C VAL A 10 -9.86 -4.97 11.34
N ALA A 11 -10.60 -4.29 12.21
CA ALA A 11 -10.12 -3.06 12.82
C ALA A 11 -8.81 -3.39 13.57
N PRO A 12 -7.78 -2.52 13.51
CA PRO A 12 -6.57 -2.73 14.28
C PRO A 12 -6.93 -2.81 15.76
N GLU A 13 -6.68 -3.97 16.38
CA GLU A 13 -6.83 -4.19 17.81
C GLU A 13 -5.96 -3.17 18.57
N LEU A 14 -6.61 -2.26 19.29
CA LEU A 14 -5.97 -1.24 20.11
C LEU A 14 -5.31 -1.92 21.32
N SER A 15 -4.08 -2.43 21.17
CA SER A 15 -3.27 -2.86 22.32
C SER A 15 -2.77 -1.65 23.11
N SER A 16 -2.72 -1.78 24.44
CA SER A 16 -2.28 -0.73 25.38
C SER A 16 -0.89 -0.15 25.12
N ASP A 17 -0.07 -0.85 24.33
CA ASP A 17 1.31 -0.49 23.99
C ASP A 17 1.45 0.24 22.65
N THR A 18 0.38 0.34 21.84
CA THR A 18 0.45 0.97 20.51
C THR A 18 -0.02 2.43 20.56
N SER A 19 0.88 3.36 20.23
CA SER A 19 0.54 4.77 20.15
C SER A 19 -0.39 5.05 18.97
N LEU A 20 -1.26 6.06 19.10
CA LEU A 20 -2.04 6.59 17.98
C LEU A 20 -1.17 6.89 16.75
N LYS A 21 0.08 7.33 16.97
CA LYS A 21 1.04 7.59 15.89
C LYS A 21 1.39 6.33 15.10
N ASP A 22 1.55 5.20 15.79
CA ASP A 22 1.89 3.93 15.15
C ASP A 22 0.71 3.36 14.36
N ILE A 23 -0.50 3.48 14.91
CA ILE A 23 -1.73 3.05 14.22
C ILE A 23 -1.96 3.85 12.94
N VAL A 24 -1.87 5.18 13.02
CA VAL A 24 -2.03 6.06 11.84
C VAL A 24 -0.96 5.76 10.80
N ARG A 25 0.29 5.52 11.21
CA ARG A 25 1.36 5.15 10.29
C ARG A 25 1.06 3.81 9.60
N ALA A 26 0.69 2.78 10.36
CA ALA A 26 0.40 1.47 9.81
C ALA A 26 -0.77 1.50 8.80
N GLU A 27 -1.85 2.22 9.13
CA GLU A 27 -3.00 2.34 8.21
C GLU A 27 -2.63 3.17 6.98
N THR A 28 -1.84 4.24 7.16
CA THR A 28 -1.34 5.04 6.03
C THR A 28 -0.49 4.18 5.09
N GLU A 29 0.44 3.38 5.62
CA GLU A 29 1.27 2.47 4.82
C GLU A 29 0.44 1.42 4.07
N ARG A 30 -0.63 0.92 4.70
CA ARG A 30 -1.57 -0.01 4.07
C ARG A 30 -2.27 0.63 2.88
N ILE A 31 -2.86 1.82 3.07
CA ILE A 31 -3.54 2.55 2.00
C ILE A 31 -2.57 2.93 0.88
N GLU A 32 -1.38 3.41 1.23
CA GLU A 32 -0.35 3.78 0.24
C GLU A 32 0.07 2.58 -0.61
N ARG A 33 0.25 1.40 0.02
CA ARG A 33 0.60 0.16 -0.70
C ARG A 33 -0.44 -0.18 -1.75
N ASP A 34 -1.71 -0.16 -1.38
CA ASP A 34 -2.81 -0.51 -2.27
C ASP A 34 -2.93 0.48 -3.44
N LEU A 35 -2.83 1.78 -3.16
CA LEU A 35 -2.91 2.82 -4.20
C LEU A 35 -1.73 2.73 -5.18
N ILE A 36 -0.53 2.53 -4.67
CA ILE A 36 0.67 2.40 -5.51
C ILE A 36 0.59 1.14 -6.37
N ALA A 37 0.21 0.00 -5.79
CA ALA A 37 0.07 -1.26 -6.53
C ALA A 37 -0.97 -1.13 -7.67
N ARG A 38 -2.12 -0.52 -7.40
CA ARG A 38 -3.15 -0.26 -8.41
C ARG A 38 -2.64 0.64 -9.53
N ALA A 39 -2.01 1.77 -9.20
CA ALA A 39 -1.47 2.69 -10.21
C ALA A 39 -0.36 2.06 -11.07
N LEU A 40 0.48 1.20 -10.48
CA LEU A 40 1.47 0.43 -11.22
C LEU A 40 0.79 -0.58 -12.15
N SER A 41 -0.21 -1.31 -11.68
CA SER A 41 -0.97 -2.26 -12.50
C SER A 41 -1.67 -1.56 -13.67
N GLU A 42 -2.35 -0.44 -13.43
CA GLU A 42 -3.05 0.35 -14.45
C GLU A 42 -2.11 0.90 -15.53
N THR A 43 -0.84 1.14 -15.17
CA THR A 43 0.16 1.71 -16.08
C THR A 43 1.14 0.68 -16.63
N GLY A 44 0.89 -0.62 -16.38
CA GLY A 44 1.78 -1.71 -16.82
C GLY A 44 3.20 -1.59 -16.25
N GLY A 45 3.32 -1.13 -15.00
CA GLY A 45 4.61 -0.93 -14.32
C GLY A 45 5.33 0.38 -14.68
N ASN A 46 4.72 1.27 -15.47
CA ASN A 46 5.34 2.54 -15.83
C ASN A 46 5.34 3.52 -14.65
N VAL A 47 6.43 3.53 -13.89
CA VAL A 47 6.63 4.39 -12.71
C VAL A 47 6.36 5.88 -13.00
N THR A 48 6.70 6.40 -14.18
CA THR A 48 6.46 7.81 -14.51
C THR A 48 4.98 8.10 -14.68
N GLN A 49 4.23 7.20 -15.33
CA GLN A 49 2.78 7.37 -15.49
C GLN A 49 2.04 7.11 -14.17
N ALA A 50 2.43 6.09 -13.40
CA ALA A 50 1.86 5.82 -12.08
C ALA A 50 2.04 7.03 -11.14
N ALA A 51 3.22 7.66 -11.13
CA ALA A 51 3.46 8.86 -10.32
C ALA A 51 2.56 10.02 -10.74
N LYS A 52 2.31 10.19 -12.04
CA LYS A 52 1.38 11.20 -12.56
C LYS A 52 -0.06 10.91 -12.15
N LEU A 53 -0.51 9.65 -12.22
CA LEU A 53 -1.85 9.24 -11.77
C LEU A 53 -2.04 9.52 -10.28
N LEU A 54 -1.04 9.19 -9.46
CA LEU A 54 -1.02 9.44 -8.02
C LEU A 54 -0.75 10.90 -7.64
N LYS A 55 -0.47 11.77 -8.63
CA LYS A 55 -0.14 13.20 -8.44
C LYS A 55 1.03 13.44 -7.47
N ILE A 56 2.03 12.56 -7.50
CA ILE A 56 3.27 12.71 -6.73
C ILE A 56 4.49 12.77 -7.64
N SER A 57 5.62 13.18 -7.09
CA SER A 57 6.87 13.13 -7.84
C SER A 57 7.27 11.68 -8.13
N ARG A 58 7.88 11.43 -9.30
CA ARG A 58 8.46 10.13 -9.65
C ARG A 58 9.45 9.63 -8.59
N LYS A 59 10.28 10.54 -8.05
CA LYS A 59 11.26 10.22 -7.01
C LYS A 59 10.57 9.75 -5.72
N SER A 60 9.50 10.43 -5.30
CA SER A 60 8.70 10.04 -4.14
C SER A 60 8.08 8.66 -4.33
N LEU A 61 7.51 8.38 -5.51
CA LEU A 61 6.97 7.06 -5.82
C LEU A 61 8.04 5.97 -5.71
N GLN A 62 9.23 6.20 -6.29
CA GLN A 62 10.33 5.23 -6.21
C GLN A 62 10.79 4.96 -4.77
N MET A 63 10.83 5.97 -3.90
CA MET A 63 11.16 5.78 -2.49
C MET A 63 10.09 4.94 -1.78
N LYS A 64 8.80 5.29 -1.97
CA LYS A 64 7.68 4.52 -1.39
C LYS A 64 7.65 3.07 -1.89
N MET A 65 7.90 2.82 -3.18
CA MET A 65 8.01 1.46 -3.70
C MET A 65 9.11 0.66 -3.02
N LYS A 66 10.25 1.28 -2.71
CA LYS A 66 11.35 0.64 -1.98
C LYS A 66 10.97 0.36 -0.53
N GLU A 67 10.36 1.33 0.16
CA GLU A 67 9.95 1.21 1.56
C GLU A 67 8.86 0.15 1.75
N LEU A 68 7.90 0.08 0.82
CA LEU A 68 6.75 -0.83 0.87
C LEU A 68 7.01 -2.20 0.23
N GLY A 69 8.21 -2.44 -0.32
CA GLY A 69 8.56 -3.70 -0.98
C GLY A 69 7.85 -3.94 -2.32
N LEU A 70 7.36 -2.88 -2.98
CA LEU A 70 6.66 -2.94 -4.28
C LEU A 70 7.59 -2.87 -5.49
N ARG A 71 8.88 -3.10 -5.28
CA ARG A 71 9.87 -3.20 -6.35
C ARG A 71 10.12 -4.68 -6.54
N ASP A 72 9.70 -5.22 -7.69
CA ASP A 72 10.06 -6.59 -8.05
C ASP A 72 11.59 -6.74 -7.90
N PRO A 73 12.09 -7.78 -7.20
CA PRO A 73 13.46 -8.18 -7.41
C PRO A 73 13.56 -8.50 -8.90
N GLU A 74 14.43 -7.77 -9.61
CA GLU A 74 14.68 -8.05 -11.03
C GLU A 74 14.87 -9.57 -11.21
N PRO A 75 14.21 -10.18 -12.21
CA PRO A 75 14.52 -11.56 -12.54
C PRO A 75 15.97 -11.56 -13.04
N GLY A 76 16.86 -12.08 -12.20
CA GLY A 76 18.12 -12.62 -12.69
C GLY A 76 17.82 -13.85 -13.54
N THR A 77 17.55 -13.65 -14.82
CA THR A 77 17.65 -14.64 -15.90
C THR A 77 17.97 -13.92 -17.20
#